data_AF-A0A4Q5SCP9-F1
#
_entry.id   AF-A0A4Q5SCP9-F1
#
_cell.length_a   1.000
_cell.length_b   1.000
_cell.length_c   1.000
_cell.angle_alpha   90.00
_cell.angle_beta   90.00
_cell.angle_gamma   90.00
#
_symmetry.space_group_name_H-M   'P 1'
#
loop_
_entity.id
_entity.type
_entity.pdbx_description
1 polymer ?
#
loop_
_entity_poly.entity_id
_entity_poly.type
_entity_poly.pdbx_seq_one_letter_code
_entity_poly.pdbx_strand_id
1 'polypeptide(L)'
;EDTASVSLNVVKALIDDGDLTSTIDVNRGESTWHLNGKMHASDKDIDVKLFAGGGQKLELPLIEKRFKLKINADTVTSRLTKVDQENDETRIYSYWGAKNLLINHQGISVKDIIIPNGSIDANIFIGSNYISLDSSSVIQLKKVKANPYIKYTLNPVKIYEMKVNTEWLNAQDIFDSFPVGMFESLEGMKVAGKLKYALNFYMNSKDVDNLKFDSRLDKDDFRIIHYGRADLGKLNKTFVYTPYERGKPMPPHTIGPENPDFVPLNQISPDMRNAIMTAEDPSFYRHSGFVEESIRKSIVTDFKEKRFVRGGSTISMQLVKNAFLSRNKTLSRKIEEILIVWLIENTRLMSKNRMLEVYFNIIEWGRGIYGIGEASRFYFGKRPSNLTLGESIYLASIVPSPKNGLYAFEADGTLRRRLHGYFNLIGRIMASKGFVAPDSSAYGFYTVRLREGLRRQIAPVDTAMADSLLNEENSDNAPVNQEGQLNFFQRLFGKKDSTAKEEKIDSAEIKKQREKEAKAEQKRKEKERRKELRERGLF
;
A
#
# COMPACT_ATOMS: atom_id res chain seq x y z
N GLU A 1 16.13 -22.56 -11.58
CA GLU A 1 16.87 -23.56 -10.78
C GLU A 1 16.97 -23.03 -9.38
N ASP A 2 16.26 -23.64 -8.42
CA ASP A 2 16.17 -23.16 -7.03
C ASP A 2 17.07 -24.09 -6.18
N THR A 3 18.34 -23.71 -6.03
CA THR A 3 19.40 -24.53 -5.41
C THR A 3 19.59 -24.27 -3.91
N ALA A 4 18.64 -23.57 -3.27
CA ALA A 4 18.72 -23.28 -1.84
C ALA A 4 18.37 -24.55 -1.04
N SER A 5 19.39 -25.21 -0.47
CA SER A 5 19.23 -26.30 0.50
C SER A 5 19.79 -25.88 1.86
N VAL A 6 19.10 -26.24 2.94
CA VAL A 6 19.66 -26.21 4.31
C VAL A 6 19.89 -27.64 4.77
N SER A 7 21.07 -27.88 5.34
CA SER A 7 21.42 -29.16 5.94
C SER A 7 21.12 -29.09 7.43
N LEU A 8 20.17 -29.87 7.91
CA LEU A 8 19.90 -30.03 9.34
C LEU A 8 20.38 -31.42 9.76
N ASN A 9 21.45 -31.47 10.56
CA ASN A 9 21.99 -32.72 11.09
C ASN A 9 21.66 -32.82 12.59
N VAL A 10 20.83 -33.76 12.97
CA VAL A 10 20.48 -33.99 14.37
C VAL A 10 21.62 -34.76 15.04
N VAL A 11 22.50 -34.05 15.73
CA VAL A 11 23.69 -34.62 16.41
C VAL A 11 23.28 -35.40 17.66
N LYS A 12 22.26 -34.92 18.36
CA LYS A 12 21.67 -35.59 19.52
C LYS A 12 20.17 -35.38 19.51
N ALA A 13 19.41 -36.43 19.79
CA ALA A 13 17.99 -36.35 20.12
C ALA A 13 17.70 -37.41 21.18
N LEU A 14 17.45 -36.96 22.41
CA LEU A 14 17.10 -37.80 23.54
C LEU A 14 15.70 -37.38 24.00
N ILE A 15 14.83 -38.37 24.16
CA ILE A 15 13.57 -38.22 24.88
C ILE A 15 13.65 -39.21 26.03
N ASP A 16 13.65 -38.71 27.26
CA ASP A 16 13.72 -39.53 28.47
C ASP A 16 12.62 -39.06 29.43
N ASP A 17 11.71 -39.96 29.80
CA ASP A 17 10.50 -39.66 30.58
C ASP A 17 9.69 -38.43 30.08
N GLY A 18 9.69 -38.22 28.76
CA GLY A 18 9.04 -37.07 28.12
C GLY A 18 9.87 -35.79 28.05
N ASP A 19 11.03 -35.72 28.70
CA ASP A 19 11.97 -34.61 28.53
C ASP A 19 12.73 -34.75 27.20
N LEU A 20 12.50 -33.83 26.28
CA LEU A 20 13.16 -33.73 24.99
C LEU A 20 14.40 -32.83 25.09
N THR A 21 15.55 -33.36 24.71
CA THR A 21 16.76 -32.59 24.46
C THR A 21 17.34 -32.99 23.11
N SER A 22 17.45 -32.02 22.20
CA SER A 22 18.06 -32.22 20.89
C SER A 22 19.06 -31.12 20.55
N THR A 23 20.14 -31.52 19.88
CA THR A 23 21.15 -30.64 19.30
C THR A 23 21.15 -30.86 17.79
N ILE A 24 20.92 -29.79 17.04
CA ILE A 24 20.83 -29.78 15.58
C ILE A 24 21.99 -28.93 15.06
N ASP A 25 22.89 -29.54 14.31
CA ASP A 25 23.92 -28.84 13.55
C ASP A 25 23.33 -28.36 12.22
N VAL A 26 23.41 -27.06 11.97
CA VAL A 26 22.83 -26.40 10.81
C VAL A 26 23.94 -26.00 9.85
N ASN A 27 23.79 -26.41 8.59
CA ASN A 27 24.72 -26.16 7.49
C ASN A 27 26.17 -26.59 7.79
N ARG A 28 26.36 -27.73 8.47
CA ARG A 28 27.68 -28.32 8.75
C ARG A 28 28.59 -27.40 9.57
N GLY A 29 28.09 -26.91 10.70
CA GLY A 29 28.85 -26.11 11.66
C GLY A 29 28.66 -24.60 11.58
N GLU A 30 27.79 -24.09 10.69
CA GLU A 30 27.50 -22.64 10.64
C GLU A 30 26.76 -22.17 11.90
N SER A 31 25.83 -22.98 12.40
CA SER A 31 25.20 -22.75 13.70
C SER A 31 24.77 -24.06 14.36
N THR A 32 24.74 -24.07 15.69
CA THR A 32 24.23 -25.20 16.48
C THR A 32 22.96 -24.78 17.17
N TRP A 33 21.85 -25.45 16.89
CA TRP A 33 20.57 -25.20 17.55
C TRP A 33 20.31 -26.24 18.62
N HIS A 34 19.67 -25.80 19.69
CA HIS A 34 19.23 -26.63 20.79
C HIS A 34 17.72 -26.55 20.88
N LEU A 35 17.09 -27.72 20.92
CA LEU A 35 15.66 -27.90 21.10
C LEU A 35 15.46 -28.63 22.44
N ASN A 36 15.01 -27.90 23.43
CA ASN A 36 14.77 -28.44 24.77
C ASN A 36 13.31 -28.29 25.14
N GLY A 37 12.74 -29.25 25.86
CA GLY A 37 11.36 -29.15 26.27
C GLY A 37 10.77 -30.45 26.74
N LYS A 38 9.44 -30.53 26.71
CA LYS A 38 8.67 -31.73 27.00
C LYS A 38 7.92 -32.17 25.76
N MET A 39 7.90 -33.48 25.53
CA MET A 39 7.19 -34.10 24.42
C MET A 39 6.60 -35.43 24.89
N HIS A 40 5.29 -35.43 25.09
CA HIS A 40 4.52 -36.65 25.33
C HIS A 40 3.76 -37.01 24.05
N ALA A 41 4.33 -37.94 23.28
CA ALA A 41 3.79 -38.32 21.97
C ALA A 41 2.36 -38.89 22.03
N SER A 42 1.97 -39.51 23.16
CA SER A 42 0.64 -40.07 23.40
C SER A 42 -0.44 -38.99 23.48
N ASP A 43 -0.15 -37.87 24.14
CA ASP A 43 -1.14 -36.84 24.49
C ASP A 43 -1.08 -35.61 23.57
N LYS A 44 -0.21 -35.65 22.56
CA LYS A 44 0.08 -34.52 21.65
C LYS A 44 0.46 -33.24 22.40
N ASP A 45 0.98 -33.38 23.61
CA ASP A 45 1.50 -32.30 24.43
C ASP A 45 2.99 -32.10 24.09
N ILE A 46 3.28 -30.96 23.47
CA ILE A 46 4.63 -30.60 23.03
C ILE A 46 4.88 -29.20 23.57
N ASP A 47 5.81 -29.02 24.50
CA ASP A 47 6.29 -27.71 24.95
C ASP A 47 7.78 -27.63 24.69
N VAL A 48 8.17 -26.93 23.64
CA VAL A 48 9.55 -26.90 23.16
C VAL A 48 10.07 -25.48 23.01
N LYS A 49 11.34 -25.33 23.36
CA LYS A 49 12.11 -24.11 23.21
C LYS A 49 13.29 -24.38 22.29
N LEU A 50 13.32 -23.65 21.19
CA LEU A 50 14.41 -23.62 20.23
C LEU A 50 15.28 -22.38 20.49
N PHE A 51 16.60 -22.55 20.47
CA PHE A 51 17.59 -21.48 20.59
C PHE A 51 18.92 -21.88 19.95
N ALA A 52 19.75 -20.92 19.54
CA ALA A 52 21.08 -21.21 19.03
C ALA A 52 22.13 -21.18 20.15
N GLY A 53 23.13 -22.06 20.08
CA GLY A 53 24.25 -22.16 21.01
C GLY A 53 25.26 -21.02 20.83
N GLY A 54 26.08 -20.76 21.86
CA GLY A 54 27.20 -19.81 21.77
C GLY A 54 26.80 -18.33 21.59
N GLY A 55 25.56 -17.95 21.91
CA GLY A 55 25.07 -16.57 21.75
C GLY A 55 24.72 -16.19 20.30
N GLN A 56 24.72 -17.17 19.38
CA GLN A 56 24.23 -16.99 18.02
C GLN A 56 22.71 -16.81 18.00
N LYS A 57 22.18 -16.34 16.86
CA LYS A 57 20.74 -16.22 16.63
C LYS A 57 20.23 -17.43 15.85
N LEU A 58 18.98 -17.79 16.05
CA LEU A 58 18.26 -18.65 15.13
C LEU A 58 18.08 -17.89 13.84
N GLU A 59 18.62 -18.40 12.73
CA GLU A 59 18.48 -17.80 11.41
C GLU A 59 17.78 -18.78 10.48
N LEU A 60 16.98 -18.30 9.53
CA LEU A 60 16.30 -19.16 8.56
C LEU A 60 16.76 -18.80 7.13
N PRO A 61 17.97 -19.19 6.69
CA PRO A 61 18.55 -18.76 5.42
C PRO A 61 17.70 -19.13 4.19
N LEU A 62 16.93 -20.23 4.24
CA LEU A 62 16.03 -20.61 3.15
C LEU A 62 14.90 -19.60 2.95
N ILE A 63 14.35 -19.07 4.05
CA ILE A 63 13.26 -18.09 3.98
C ILE A 63 13.80 -16.80 3.38
N GLU A 64 15.00 -16.40 3.78
CA GLU A 64 15.66 -15.23 3.22
C GLU A 64 15.98 -15.40 1.74
N LYS A 65 16.57 -16.52 1.32
CA LYS A 65 16.89 -16.78 -0.10
C LYS A 65 15.63 -16.86 -0.97
N ARG A 66 14.59 -17.54 -0.52
CA ARG A 66 13.38 -17.82 -1.31
C ARG A 66 12.40 -16.65 -1.35
N PHE A 67 12.22 -15.99 -0.21
CA PHE A 67 11.20 -14.94 -0.05
C PHE A 67 11.80 -13.56 0.19
N LYS A 68 13.14 -13.40 0.17
CA LYS A 68 13.84 -12.14 0.52
C LYS A 68 13.43 -11.61 1.91
N LEU A 69 13.07 -12.54 2.79
CA LEU A 69 12.53 -12.27 4.12
C LEU A 69 13.52 -12.79 5.16
N LYS A 70 14.26 -11.88 5.78
CA LYS A 70 15.18 -12.17 6.87
C LYS A 70 14.38 -12.31 8.16
N ILE A 71 14.50 -13.46 8.80
CA ILE A 71 13.88 -13.77 10.09
C ILE A 71 14.93 -14.37 11.00
N ASN A 72 15.15 -13.69 12.14
CA ASN A 72 16.06 -14.18 13.17
C ASN A 72 15.44 -14.04 14.55
N ALA A 73 15.80 -14.88 15.52
CA ALA A 73 15.36 -14.73 16.90
C ALA A 73 16.40 -15.31 17.87
N ASP A 74 16.40 -14.84 19.12
CA ASP A 74 17.26 -15.41 20.16
C ASP A 74 16.69 -16.75 20.64
N THR A 75 15.37 -16.78 20.88
CA THR A 75 14.65 -17.98 21.29
C THR A 75 13.26 -17.98 20.68
N VAL A 76 12.82 -19.16 20.23
CA VAL A 76 11.44 -19.42 19.84
C VAL A 76 10.88 -20.51 20.75
N THR A 77 9.75 -20.24 21.38
CA THR A 77 9.01 -21.21 22.20
C THR A 77 7.73 -21.59 21.47
N SER A 78 7.41 -22.88 21.43
CA SER A 78 6.18 -23.39 20.88
C SER A 78 5.59 -24.39 21.85
N ARG A 79 4.31 -24.23 22.16
CA ARG A 79 3.54 -25.22 22.90
C ARG A 79 2.35 -25.66 22.06
N LEU A 80 2.22 -26.94 21.79
CA LEU A 80 1.01 -27.54 21.27
C LEU A 80 0.20 -28.06 22.45
N THR A 81 -0.95 -27.45 22.71
CA THR A 81 -1.78 -27.79 23.87
C THR A 81 -2.80 -28.87 23.53
N LYS A 82 -3.42 -28.76 22.35
CA LYS A 82 -4.49 -29.67 21.95
C LYS A 82 -4.64 -29.71 20.44
N VAL A 83 -4.93 -30.89 19.91
CA VAL A 83 -5.36 -31.07 18.53
C VAL A 83 -6.64 -31.88 18.54
N ASP A 84 -7.75 -31.22 18.23
CA ASP A 84 -9.05 -31.84 18.10
C ASP A 84 -9.39 -32.05 16.63
N GLN A 85 -10.16 -33.11 16.38
CA GLN A 85 -10.79 -33.35 15.10
C GLN A 85 -12.28 -33.43 15.35
N GLU A 86 -13.02 -32.44 14.87
CA GLU A 86 -14.48 -32.36 15.00
C GLU A 86 -15.07 -32.32 13.60
N ASN A 87 -15.78 -33.38 13.22
CA ASN A 87 -16.21 -33.62 11.84
C ASN A 87 -15.01 -33.60 10.86
N ASP A 88 -15.05 -32.76 9.83
CA ASP A 88 -13.98 -32.53 8.84
C ASP A 88 -13.11 -31.29 9.16
N GLU A 89 -13.14 -30.81 10.40
CA GLU A 89 -12.32 -29.68 10.85
C GLU A 89 -11.25 -30.14 11.84
N THR A 90 -9.99 -29.79 11.55
CA THR A 90 -8.87 -29.94 12.48
C THR A 90 -8.69 -28.64 13.25
N ARG A 91 -8.79 -28.69 14.57
CA ARG A 91 -8.56 -27.55 15.47
C ARG A 91 -7.26 -27.72 16.21
N ILE A 92 -6.37 -26.76 16.06
CA ILE A 92 -5.02 -26.75 16.61
C ILE A 92 -4.93 -25.60 17.61
N TYR A 93 -4.74 -25.94 18.88
CA TYR A 93 -4.54 -24.99 19.97
C TYR A 93 -3.07 -24.94 20.32
N SER A 94 -2.43 -23.81 20.07
CA SER A 94 -0.99 -23.68 20.25
C SER A 94 -0.59 -22.31 20.78
N TYR A 95 0.50 -22.25 21.53
CA TYR A 95 1.14 -21.03 21.97
C TYR A 95 2.49 -20.89 21.29
N TRP A 96 2.76 -19.72 20.71
CA TRP A 96 4.01 -19.42 20.04
C TRP A 96 4.58 -18.15 20.66
N GLY A 97 5.85 -18.16 21.01
CA GLY A 97 6.54 -17.03 21.61
C GLY A 97 7.91 -16.83 20.98
N ALA A 98 8.34 -15.58 20.86
CA ALA A 98 9.67 -15.25 20.36
C ALA A 98 10.31 -14.13 21.16
N LYS A 99 11.62 -14.24 21.39
CA LYS A 99 12.45 -13.19 21.98
C LYS A 99 13.38 -12.61 20.94
N ASN A 100 13.47 -11.28 20.91
CA ASN A 100 14.26 -10.49 19.96
C ASN A 100 14.05 -10.94 18.50
N LEU A 101 12.78 -11.17 18.13
CA LEU A 101 12.41 -11.53 16.77
C LEU A 101 12.70 -10.36 15.83
N LEU A 102 13.62 -10.58 14.91
CA LEU A 102 14.01 -9.67 13.85
C LEU A 102 13.29 -10.08 12.57
N ILE A 103 12.63 -9.12 11.93
CA ILE A 103 11.98 -9.28 10.64
C ILE A 103 12.47 -8.17 9.71
N ASN A 104 12.98 -8.54 8.53
CA ASN A 104 13.28 -7.59 7.47
C ASN A 104 12.84 -8.14 6.10
N HIS A 105 12.08 -7.33 5.38
CA HIS A 105 11.70 -7.58 4.00
C HIS A 105 11.42 -6.24 3.34
N GLN A 106 11.93 -6.02 2.12
CA GLN A 106 11.87 -4.72 1.43
C GLN A 106 10.45 -4.16 1.28
N GLY A 107 9.43 -5.02 1.13
CA GLY A 107 8.02 -4.61 1.08
C GLY A 107 7.41 -4.24 2.45
N ILE A 108 8.01 -4.68 3.56
CA ILE A 108 7.53 -4.43 4.92
C ILE A 108 8.24 -3.21 5.50
N SER A 109 9.57 -3.21 5.49
CA SER A 109 10.41 -2.14 6.01
C SER A 109 11.78 -2.14 5.31
N VAL A 110 12.41 -0.97 5.22
CA VAL A 110 13.80 -0.85 4.76
C VAL A 110 14.82 -1.11 5.89
N LYS A 111 14.37 -1.08 7.14
CA LYS A 111 15.16 -1.34 8.35
C LYS A 111 14.67 -2.60 9.04
N ASP A 112 15.57 -3.20 9.80
CA ASP A 112 15.24 -4.35 10.65
C ASP A 112 14.17 -3.94 11.67
N ILE A 113 13.07 -4.71 11.69
CA ILE A 113 12.03 -4.59 12.71
C ILE A 113 12.36 -5.58 13.82
N ILE A 114 12.50 -5.10 15.04
CA ILE A 114 12.82 -5.95 16.20
C ILE A 114 11.65 -5.96 17.17
N ILE A 115 11.18 -7.16 17.48
CA ILE A 115 10.14 -7.44 18.47
C ILE A 115 10.85 -8.08 19.69
N PRO A 116 11.08 -7.32 20.77
CA PRO A 116 11.86 -7.83 21.90
C PRO A 116 11.22 -9.03 22.59
N ASN A 117 9.90 -8.97 22.77
CA ASN A 117 9.09 -10.06 23.29
C ASN A 117 7.72 -10.00 22.63
N GLY A 118 7.34 -11.07 21.94
CA GLY A 118 6.02 -11.23 21.36
C GLY A 118 5.54 -12.66 21.49
N SER A 119 4.24 -12.84 21.68
CA SER A 119 3.62 -14.15 21.73
C SER A 119 2.23 -14.14 21.11
N ILE A 120 1.77 -15.32 20.73
CA ILE A 120 0.43 -15.57 20.26
C ILE A 120 -0.07 -16.89 20.85
N ASP A 121 -1.22 -16.84 21.52
CA ASP A 121 -2.07 -18.00 21.74
C ASP A 121 -2.92 -18.15 20.48
N ALA A 122 -2.55 -19.10 19.62
CA ALA A 122 -3.09 -19.30 18.29
C ALA A 122 -4.04 -20.50 18.26
N ASN A 123 -5.31 -20.21 18.04
CA ASN A 123 -6.36 -21.20 17.82
C ASN A 123 -6.63 -21.29 16.32
N ILE A 124 -5.99 -22.26 15.66
CA ILE A 124 -5.97 -22.41 14.21
C ILE A 124 -6.95 -23.52 13.82
N PHE A 125 -7.94 -23.19 13.00
CA PHE A 125 -8.91 -24.16 12.50
C PHE A 125 -8.72 -24.36 11.00
N ILE A 126 -8.64 -25.63 10.60
CA ILE A 126 -8.39 -26.04 9.22
C ILE A 126 -9.55 -26.93 8.80
N GLY A 127 -10.42 -26.40 7.95
CA GLY A 127 -11.48 -27.16 7.32
C GLY A 127 -11.10 -27.65 5.92
N SER A 128 -12.01 -28.36 5.27
CA SER A 128 -11.81 -28.92 3.92
C SER A 128 -11.49 -27.86 2.85
N ASN A 129 -11.94 -26.61 3.03
CA ASN A 129 -11.73 -25.53 2.07
C ASN A 129 -11.39 -24.17 2.71
N TYR A 130 -11.03 -24.12 3.99
CA TYR A 130 -10.60 -22.89 4.65
C TYR A 130 -9.51 -23.14 5.69
N ILE A 131 -8.78 -22.07 5.97
CA ILE A 131 -7.92 -21.94 7.14
C ILE A 131 -8.33 -20.69 7.90
N SER A 132 -8.40 -20.76 9.22
CA SER A 132 -8.70 -19.62 10.06
C SER A 132 -7.87 -19.57 11.33
N LEU A 133 -7.59 -18.35 11.78
CA LEU A 133 -7.21 -18.02 13.13
C LEU A 133 -8.47 -17.52 13.85
N ASP A 134 -8.92 -18.25 14.87
CA ASP A 134 -10.16 -17.94 15.57
C ASP A 134 -10.04 -16.69 16.46
N SER A 135 -11.17 -16.02 16.71
CA SER A 135 -11.25 -14.81 17.55
C SER A 135 -10.85 -15.01 19.01
N SER A 136 -10.87 -16.25 19.51
CA SER A 136 -10.33 -16.62 20.82
C SER A 136 -8.79 -16.59 20.87
N SER A 137 -8.12 -16.46 19.72
CA SER A 137 -6.68 -16.25 19.66
C SER A 137 -6.29 -14.92 20.28
N VAL A 138 -5.14 -14.87 20.95
CA VAL A 138 -4.63 -13.66 21.61
C VAL A 138 -3.21 -13.38 21.15
N ILE A 139 -2.99 -12.26 20.48
CA ILE A 139 -1.65 -11.73 20.23
C ILE A 139 -1.28 -10.84 21.41
N GLN A 140 -0.09 -11.03 21.96
CA GLN A 140 0.47 -10.19 23.00
C GLN A 140 1.80 -9.58 22.59
N LEU A 141 1.88 -8.25 22.66
CA LEU A 141 3.10 -7.47 22.46
C LEU A 141 3.32 -6.60 23.70
N LYS A 142 4.33 -6.94 24.51
CA LYS A 142 4.53 -6.35 25.84
C LYS A 142 3.25 -6.45 26.69
N LYS A 143 2.61 -5.30 26.98
CA LYS A 143 1.37 -5.20 27.78
C LYS A 143 0.10 -5.17 26.93
N VAL A 144 0.22 -5.05 25.61
CA VAL A 144 -0.91 -4.95 24.69
C VAL A 144 -1.37 -6.34 24.28
N LYS A 145 -2.68 -6.56 24.34
CA LYS A 145 -3.35 -7.76 23.85
C LYS A 145 -4.34 -7.39 22.75
N ALA A 146 -4.45 -8.23 21.74
CA ALA A 146 -5.44 -8.10 20.68
C ALA A 146 -6.00 -9.47 20.27
N ASN A 147 -7.27 -9.50 19.88
CA ASN A 147 -7.98 -10.69 19.46
C ASN A 147 -8.20 -10.66 17.94
N PRO A 148 -7.25 -11.15 17.14
CA PRO A 148 -7.44 -11.24 15.70
C PRO A 148 -8.36 -12.42 15.35
N TYR A 149 -9.19 -12.23 14.34
CA TYR A 149 -9.84 -13.28 13.61
C TYR A 149 -9.45 -13.13 12.15
N ILE A 150 -8.95 -14.21 11.55
CA ILE A 150 -8.59 -14.23 10.13
C ILE A 150 -9.16 -15.51 9.57
N LYS A 151 -9.91 -15.43 8.47
CA LYS A 151 -10.37 -16.62 7.75
C LYS A 151 -10.15 -16.45 6.27
N TYR A 152 -9.50 -17.44 5.68
CA TYR A 152 -9.27 -17.52 4.25
C TYR A 152 -9.94 -18.78 3.71
N THR A 153 -11.01 -18.57 2.94
CA THR A 153 -11.70 -19.63 2.22
C THR A 153 -11.11 -19.74 0.82
N LEU A 154 -10.80 -20.95 0.36
CA LEU A 154 -10.11 -21.21 -0.91
C LEU A 154 -11.07 -21.40 -2.08
N ASN A 155 -11.70 -22.57 -2.16
CA ASN A 155 -12.51 -23.01 -3.29
C ASN A 155 -13.96 -23.29 -2.86
N PRO A 156 -14.95 -23.12 -3.76
CA PRO A 156 -14.84 -22.65 -5.16
C PRO A 156 -14.76 -21.11 -5.28
N VAL A 157 -14.83 -20.39 -4.16
CA VAL A 157 -14.80 -18.93 -4.11
C VAL A 157 -13.82 -18.49 -3.05
N LYS A 158 -12.91 -17.59 -3.40
CA LYS A 158 -11.96 -17.05 -2.43
C LYS A 158 -12.66 -16.01 -1.57
N ILE A 159 -12.66 -16.22 -0.26
CA ILE A 159 -13.23 -15.29 0.71
C ILE A 159 -12.14 -14.90 1.68
N TYR A 160 -12.01 -13.60 1.89
CA TYR A 160 -11.07 -12.99 2.81
C TYR A 160 -11.85 -12.33 3.93
N GLU A 161 -11.66 -12.82 5.15
CA GLU A 161 -12.26 -12.25 6.35
C GLU A 161 -11.16 -11.89 7.33
N MET A 162 -11.23 -10.68 7.86
CA MET A 162 -10.34 -10.24 8.92
C MET A 162 -11.13 -9.37 9.89
N LYS A 163 -11.05 -9.70 11.17
CA LYS A 163 -11.55 -8.84 12.24
C LYS A 163 -10.46 -8.68 13.27
N VAL A 164 -10.33 -7.48 13.81
CA VAL A 164 -9.44 -7.23 14.93
C VAL A 164 -10.23 -6.39 15.91
N ASN A 165 -10.30 -6.84 17.15
CA ASN A 165 -10.91 -6.08 18.22
C ASN A 165 -9.93 -6.01 19.39
N THR A 166 -9.88 -4.85 20.02
CA THR A 166 -9.23 -4.66 21.31
C THR A 166 -10.25 -4.19 22.34
N GLU A 167 -9.91 -4.38 23.61
CA GLU A 167 -10.54 -3.64 24.69
C GLU A 167 -10.01 -2.20 24.73
N TRP A 168 -10.45 -1.43 25.73
CA TRP A 168 -9.83 -0.15 26.04
C TRP A 168 -8.43 -0.38 26.61
N LEU A 169 -7.43 0.02 25.84
CA LEU A 169 -6.03 -0.11 26.20
C LEU A 169 -5.47 1.25 26.62
N ASN A 170 -4.56 1.26 27.59
CA ASN A 170 -3.79 2.45 27.90
C ASN A 170 -3.00 2.87 26.65
N ALA A 171 -3.12 4.14 26.27
CA ALA A 171 -2.50 4.62 25.04
C ALA A 171 -0.96 4.53 25.08
N GLN A 172 -0.33 4.82 26.22
CA GLN A 172 1.12 4.74 26.34
C GLN A 172 1.61 3.30 26.16
N ASP A 173 0.90 2.32 26.72
CA ASP A 173 1.25 0.91 26.56
C ASP A 173 1.19 0.47 25.08
N ILE A 174 0.28 1.04 24.27
CA ILE A 174 0.24 0.82 22.80
C ILE A 174 1.50 1.34 22.13
N PHE A 175 1.86 2.60 22.36
CA PHE A 175 3.03 3.20 21.73
C PHE A 175 4.33 2.52 22.19
N ASP A 176 4.42 2.14 23.47
CA ASP A 176 5.54 1.40 24.01
C ASP A 176 5.61 -0.03 23.46
N SER A 177 4.50 -0.62 22.99
CA SER A 177 4.47 -1.96 22.38
C SER A 177 4.98 -2.01 20.94
N PHE A 178 5.09 -0.85 20.27
CA PHE A 178 5.52 -0.81 18.88
C PHE A 178 6.92 -1.44 18.70
N PRO A 179 7.09 -2.31 17.67
CA PRO A 179 8.39 -2.90 17.38
C PRO A 179 9.44 -1.83 17.06
N VAL A 180 10.67 -2.07 17.51
CA VAL A 180 11.80 -1.17 17.28
C VAL A 180 12.12 -1.15 15.77
N GLY A 181 12.36 0.04 15.22
CA GLY A 181 12.65 0.23 13.79
C GLY A 181 11.41 0.27 12.88
N MET A 182 10.20 0.07 13.41
CA MET A 182 8.97 0.06 12.61
C MET A 182 8.39 1.46 12.36
N PHE A 183 8.34 2.32 13.39
CA PHE A 183 7.72 3.66 13.35
C PHE A 183 8.65 4.73 13.91
N GLU A 184 9.71 5.05 13.16
CA GLU A 184 10.79 5.93 13.64
C GLU A 184 10.32 7.33 14.03
N SER A 185 9.36 7.89 13.30
CA SER A 185 8.81 9.23 13.55
C SER A 185 8.10 9.32 14.90
N LEU A 186 7.52 8.20 15.35
CA LEU A 186 6.75 8.09 16.59
C LEU A 186 7.60 7.59 17.76
N GLU A 187 8.85 7.19 17.52
CA GLU A 187 9.73 6.68 18.56
C GLU A 187 9.97 7.74 19.64
N GLY A 188 9.81 7.34 20.91
CA GLY A 188 9.93 8.24 22.06
C GLY A 188 8.69 9.09 22.36
N MET A 189 7.62 8.97 21.58
CA MET A 189 6.38 9.70 21.83
C MET A 189 5.77 9.33 23.19
N LYS A 190 5.30 10.34 23.93
CA LYS A 190 4.56 10.17 25.19
C LYS A 190 3.13 10.65 25.03
N VAL A 191 2.18 9.79 25.43
CA VAL A 191 0.74 10.00 25.31
C VAL A 191 0.04 9.62 26.61
N ALA A 192 -1.16 10.16 26.81
CA ALA A 192 -2.08 9.75 27.87
C ALA A 192 -3.45 9.44 27.30
N GLY A 193 -4.30 8.84 28.12
CA GLY A 193 -5.65 8.39 27.78
C GLY A 193 -5.69 6.93 27.38
N LYS A 194 -6.79 6.53 26.75
CA LYS A 194 -7.06 5.16 26.31
C LYS A 194 -7.48 5.13 24.84
N LEU A 195 -7.21 4.01 24.19
CA LEU A 195 -7.58 3.75 22.81
C LEU A 195 -8.27 2.39 22.70
N LYS A 196 -9.20 2.29 21.77
CA LYS A 196 -9.86 1.04 21.41
C LYS A 196 -9.90 0.92 19.89
N TYR A 197 -9.44 -0.21 19.37
CA TYR A 197 -9.40 -0.46 17.94
C TYR A 197 -10.38 -1.56 17.55
N ALA A 198 -11.10 -1.33 16.45
CA ALA A 198 -11.97 -2.29 15.80
C ALA A 198 -11.75 -2.26 14.28
N LEU A 199 -11.60 -3.42 13.68
CA LEU A 199 -11.49 -3.62 12.23
C LEU A 199 -12.42 -4.74 11.82
N ASN A 200 -13.15 -4.54 10.73
CA ASN A 200 -13.95 -5.54 10.08
C ASN A 200 -13.75 -5.45 8.57
N PHE A 201 -13.16 -6.50 8.00
CA PHE A 201 -12.93 -6.64 6.58
C PHE A 201 -13.56 -7.95 6.09
N TYR A 202 -14.35 -7.85 5.04
CA TYR A 202 -14.95 -9.00 4.35
C TYR A 202 -14.91 -8.74 2.85
N MET A 203 -14.31 -9.66 2.09
CA MET A 203 -14.27 -9.60 0.64
C MET A 203 -14.54 -10.97 0.03
N ASN A 204 -15.55 -11.03 -0.81
CA ASN A 204 -15.86 -12.18 -1.66
C ASN A 204 -15.27 -11.94 -3.06
N SER A 205 -14.40 -12.83 -3.55
CA SER A 205 -13.74 -12.64 -4.84
C SER A 205 -14.69 -12.64 -6.05
N LYS A 206 -15.90 -13.22 -5.92
CA LYS A 206 -16.93 -13.19 -6.97
C LYS A 206 -17.82 -11.94 -6.91
N ASP A 207 -17.89 -11.30 -5.75
CA ASP A 207 -18.76 -10.16 -5.49
C ASP A 207 -18.00 -9.08 -4.73
N VAL A 208 -17.00 -8.53 -5.43
CA VAL A 208 -16.03 -7.60 -4.85
C VAL A 208 -16.68 -6.23 -4.60
N ASP A 209 -17.75 -5.89 -5.32
CA ASP A 209 -18.45 -4.60 -5.14
C ASP A 209 -19.16 -4.50 -3.78
N ASN A 210 -19.50 -5.64 -3.17
CA ASN A 210 -20.07 -5.73 -1.83
C ASN A 210 -19.03 -5.88 -0.71
N LEU A 211 -17.78 -5.47 -0.97
CA LEU A 211 -16.71 -5.43 0.03
C LEU A 211 -17.15 -4.64 1.27
N LYS A 212 -16.95 -5.23 2.45
CA LYS A 212 -17.15 -4.56 3.74
C LYS A 212 -15.78 -4.23 4.32
N PHE A 213 -15.59 -2.97 4.70
CA PHE A 213 -14.39 -2.49 5.35
C PHE A 213 -14.81 -1.40 6.33
N ASP A 214 -14.81 -1.69 7.63
CA ASP A 214 -15.04 -0.74 8.72
C ASP A 214 -13.78 -0.76 9.60
N SER A 215 -13.19 0.40 9.85
CA SER A 215 -12.00 0.53 10.70
C SER A 215 -12.15 1.73 11.61
N ARG A 216 -12.21 1.49 12.91
CA ARG A 216 -12.44 2.51 13.94
C ARG A 216 -11.37 2.45 15.01
N LEU A 217 -10.85 3.64 15.34
CA LEU A 217 -9.92 3.85 16.44
C LEU A 217 -10.54 4.89 17.37
N ASP A 218 -11.26 4.40 18.38
CA ASP A 218 -11.91 5.21 19.38
C ASP A 218 -10.89 5.66 20.44
N LYS A 219 -11.14 6.82 21.02
CA LYS A 219 -10.26 7.44 22.02
C LYS A 219 -11.06 7.91 23.22
N ASP A 220 -10.44 7.81 24.39
CA ASP A 220 -10.95 8.32 25.66
C ASP A 220 -9.84 9.10 26.36
N ASP A 221 -10.08 10.39 26.62
CA ASP A 221 -9.12 11.36 27.15
C ASP A 221 -7.71 11.31 26.49
N PHE A 222 -7.66 10.99 25.19
CA PHE A 222 -6.38 10.84 24.50
C PHE A 222 -5.73 12.20 24.22
N ARG A 223 -4.47 12.33 24.63
CA ARG A 223 -3.64 13.51 24.40
C ARG A 223 -2.16 13.16 24.23
N ILE A 224 -1.48 13.95 23.41
CA ILE A 224 -0.03 13.88 23.25
C ILE A 224 0.62 14.75 24.33
N ILE A 225 1.52 14.16 25.11
CA ILE A 225 2.29 14.85 26.15
C ILE A 225 3.63 15.32 25.57
N HIS A 226 4.29 14.46 24.80
CA HIS A 226 5.59 14.74 24.18
C HIS A 226 5.64 14.10 22.79
N TYR A 227 6.11 14.84 21.80
CA TYR A 227 6.27 14.32 20.44
C TYR A 227 7.37 13.24 20.37
N GLY A 228 7.29 12.37 19.38
CA GLY A 228 8.39 11.42 19.11
C GLY A 228 9.57 12.14 18.45
N ARG A 229 10.39 11.40 17.70
CA ARG A 229 11.45 11.98 16.86
C ARG A 229 10.93 13.03 15.88
N ALA A 230 9.70 12.88 15.39
CA ALA A 230 9.04 13.87 14.56
C ALA A 230 8.24 14.88 15.40
N ASP A 231 8.62 16.16 15.33
CA ASP A 231 7.81 17.28 15.83
C ASP A 231 6.57 17.47 14.94
N LEU A 232 5.45 16.84 15.32
CA LEU A 232 4.19 16.96 14.58
C LEU A 232 3.65 18.40 14.56
N GLY A 233 4.01 19.20 15.56
CA GLY A 233 3.66 20.62 15.64
C GLY A 233 4.38 21.50 14.62
N LYS A 234 5.43 21.00 13.96
CA LYS A 234 6.22 21.78 12.98
C LYS A 234 5.40 22.35 11.84
N LEU A 235 4.30 21.70 11.47
CA LEU A 235 3.44 22.16 10.38
C LEU A 235 2.72 23.49 10.68
N ASN A 236 2.60 23.88 11.96
CA ASN A 236 2.00 25.14 12.37
C ASN A 236 2.97 26.32 12.36
N LYS A 237 4.27 26.05 12.19
CA LYS A 237 5.34 27.05 12.13
C LYS A 237 6.09 26.93 10.81
N THR A 238 7.09 27.79 10.61
CA THR A 238 8.02 27.64 9.50
C THR A 238 8.90 26.43 9.72
N PHE A 239 9.09 25.62 8.67
CA PHE A 239 9.96 24.46 8.70
C PHE A 239 10.65 24.25 7.35
N VAL A 240 11.75 23.50 7.35
CA VAL A 240 12.46 23.13 6.13
C VAL A 240 11.98 21.76 5.65
N TYR A 241 11.61 21.69 4.38
CA TYR A 241 11.25 20.46 3.67
C TYR A 241 12.35 20.10 2.67
N THR A 242 12.87 18.89 2.75
CA THR A 242 13.87 18.38 1.80
C THR A 242 13.25 17.25 0.98
N PRO A 243 12.88 17.49 -0.29
CA PRO A 243 12.42 16.44 -1.19
C PRO A 243 13.55 15.44 -1.48
N TYR A 244 13.20 14.20 -1.84
CA TYR A 244 14.16 13.19 -2.28
C TYR A 244 13.79 12.68 -3.68
N GLU A 245 14.78 12.55 -4.55
CA GLU A 245 14.63 12.03 -5.90
C GLU A 245 15.66 10.93 -6.16
N ARG A 246 15.20 9.73 -6.54
CA ARG A 246 16.05 8.53 -6.74
C ARG A 246 17.03 8.29 -5.57
N GLY A 247 16.54 8.47 -4.34
CA GLY A 247 17.33 8.30 -3.11
C GLY A 247 18.27 9.47 -2.76
N LYS A 248 18.38 10.49 -3.62
CA LYS A 248 19.22 11.67 -3.38
C LYS A 248 18.39 12.83 -2.83
N PRO A 249 18.87 13.56 -1.81
CA PRO A 249 18.20 14.76 -1.35
C PRO A 249 18.26 15.85 -2.44
N MET A 250 17.12 16.48 -2.68
CA MET A 250 16.99 17.68 -3.51
C MET A 250 17.24 18.93 -2.65
N PRO A 251 17.39 20.13 -3.25
CA PRO A 251 17.52 21.36 -2.49
C PRO A 251 16.41 21.51 -1.44
N PRO A 252 16.75 21.93 -0.20
CA PRO A 252 15.74 22.18 0.83
C PRO A 252 14.88 23.39 0.48
N HIS A 253 13.59 23.31 0.79
CA HIS A 253 12.60 24.36 0.61
C HIS A 253 12.06 24.80 1.96
N THR A 254 12.07 26.10 2.22
CA THR A 254 11.44 26.66 3.42
C THR A 254 9.94 26.75 3.23
N ILE A 255 9.17 26.16 4.13
CA ILE A 255 7.71 26.19 4.13
C ILE A 255 7.25 27.14 5.24
N GLY A 256 7.04 28.40 4.88
CA GLY A 256 6.61 29.45 5.79
C GLY A 256 6.73 30.84 5.17
N PRO A 257 6.22 31.90 5.83
CA PRO A 257 6.18 33.27 5.30
C PRO A 257 7.54 33.87 4.91
N GLU A 258 8.64 33.32 5.44
CA GLU A 258 10.02 33.73 5.13
C GLU A 258 10.46 33.31 3.73
N ASN A 259 9.78 32.33 3.13
CA ASN A 259 9.97 31.99 1.72
C ASN A 259 9.12 32.94 0.86
N PRO A 260 9.72 33.75 -0.04
CA PRO A 260 8.97 34.64 -0.94
C PRO A 260 7.94 33.92 -1.84
N ASP A 261 8.14 32.61 -2.04
CA ASP A 261 7.29 31.75 -2.86
C ASP A 261 6.22 31.01 -2.06
N PHE A 262 6.21 31.16 -0.74
CA PHE A 262 5.13 30.68 0.11
C PHE A 262 3.88 31.55 -0.07
N VAL A 263 2.75 30.89 -0.27
CA VAL A 263 1.47 31.54 -0.58
C VAL A 263 0.46 31.20 0.50
N PRO A 264 0.01 32.18 1.31
CA PRO A 264 -1.07 31.97 2.26
C PRO A 264 -2.36 31.51 1.57
N LEU A 265 -3.19 30.71 2.25
CA LEU A 265 -4.38 30.09 1.65
C LEU A 265 -5.38 31.11 1.11
N ASN A 266 -5.47 32.29 1.72
CA ASN A 266 -6.35 33.38 1.29
C ASN A 266 -5.84 34.12 0.04
N GLN A 267 -4.59 33.90 -0.37
CA GLN A 267 -3.99 34.43 -1.60
C GLN A 267 -3.99 33.41 -2.75
N ILE A 268 -4.60 32.24 -2.54
CA ILE A 268 -4.80 31.22 -3.57
C ILE A 268 -6.22 31.39 -4.14
N SER A 269 -6.35 31.40 -5.46
CA SER A 269 -7.64 31.49 -6.15
C SER A 269 -8.66 30.50 -5.55
N PRO A 270 -9.91 30.92 -5.27
CA PRO A 270 -10.97 30.00 -4.86
C PRO A 270 -11.17 28.84 -5.84
N ASP A 271 -11.03 29.08 -7.14
CA ASP A 271 -11.10 28.03 -8.16
C ASP A 271 -10.01 26.99 -7.96
N MET A 272 -8.79 27.42 -7.64
CA MET A 272 -7.67 26.52 -7.40
C MET A 272 -7.87 25.66 -6.14
N ARG A 273 -8.33 26.29 -5.05
CA ARG A 273 -8.68 25.56 -3.81
C ARG A 273 -9.78 24.52 -4.08
N ASN A 274 -10.83 24.92 -4.77
CA ASN A 274 -11.97 24.06 -5.06
C ASN A 274 -11.65 22.95 -6.06
N ALA A 275 -10.82 23.22 -7.07
CA ALA A 275 -10.38 22.23 -8.06
C ALA A 275 -9.53 21.14 -7.40
N ILE A 276 -8.55 21.51 -6.57
CA ILE A 276 -7.72 20.53 -5.83
C ILE A 276 -8.55 19.69 -4.89
N MET A 277 -9.40 20.31 -4.07
CA MET A 277 -10.28 19.54 -3.20
C MET A 277 -11.21 18.64 -4.02
N THR A 278 -11.72 19.09 -5.16
CA THR A 278 -12.60 18.24 -5.99
C THR A 278 -11.88 17.07 -6.64
N ALA A 279 -10.62 17.25 -7.04
CA ALA A 279 -9.82 16.22 -7.69
C ALA A 279 -9.25 15.19 -6.69
N GLU A 280 -8.66 15.68 -5.60
CA GLU A 280 -7.88 14.87 -4.65
C GLU A 280 -8.70 14.40 -3.44
N ASP A 281 -9.57 15.26 -2.90
CA ASP A 281 -10.26 14.98 -1.65
C ASP A 281 -11.59 15.75 -1.50
N PRO A 282 -12.67 15.28 -2.17
CA PRO A 282 -13.93 16.01 -2.29
C PRO A 282 -14.63 16.32 -0.97
N SER A 283 -14.23 15.62 0.10
CA SER A 283 -14.79 15.70 1.45
C SER A 283 -13.80 16.24 2.47
N PHE A 284 -12.68 16.85 2.04
CA PHE A 284 -11.55 17.24 2.90
C PHE A 284 -11.93 17.87 4.25
N TYR A 285 -12.84 18.84 4.23
CA TYR A 285 -13.29 19.56 5.43
C TYR A 285 -14.23 18.77 6.34
N ARG A 286 -14.77 17.63 5.87
CA ARG A 286 -15.78 16.83 6.58
C ARG A 286 -15.23 15.59 7.27
N HIS A 287 -14.11 15.04 6.80
CA HIS A 287 -13.53 13.82 7.38
C HIS A 287 -12.32 14.12 8.29
N SER A 288 -11.97 13.18 9.15
CA SER A 288 -10.84 13.27 10.10
C SER A 288 -9.62 12.50 9.60
N GLY A 289 -9.15 12.85 8.40
CA GLY A 289 -7.95 12.25 7.77
C GLY A 289 -8.20 11.11 6.80
N PHE A 290 -9.29 10.35 6.91
CA PHE A 290 -9.57 9.20 6.04
C PHE A 290 -10.97 9.23 5.43
N VAL A 291 -11.13 8.61 4.26
CA VAL A 291 -12.42 8.39 3.61
C VAL A 291 -12.55 6.88 3.35
N GLU A 292 -13.32 6.20 4.20
CA GLU A 292 -13.53 4.74 4.15
C GLU A 292 -14.02 4.29 2.78
N GLU A 293 -14.94 5.05 2.18
CA GLU A 293 -15.46 4.80 0.85
C GLU A 293 -14.38 4.80 -0.24
N SER A 294 -13.41 5.71 -0.13
CA SER A 294 -12.29 5.80 -1.06
C SER A 294 -11.35 4.60 -0.90
N ILE A 295 -11.13 4.14 0.33
CA ILE A 295 -10.33 2.94 0.62
C ILE A 295 -11.03 1.71 0.04
N ARG A 296 -12.32 1.52 0.33
CA ARG A 296 -13.13 0.44 -0.25
C ARG A 296 -13.04 0.43 -1.77
N LYS A 297 -13.33 1.56 -2.43
CA LYS A 297 -13.25 1.66 -3.89
C LYS A 297 -11.86 1.38 -4.44
N SER A 298 -10.80 1.79 -3.75
CA SER A 298 -9.43 1.45 -4.18
C SER A 298 -9.18 -0.06 -4.13
N ILE A 299 -9.56 -0.74 -3.04
CA ILE A 299 -9.38 -2.20 -2.91
C ILE A 299 -10.17 -2.93 -4.00
N VAL A 300 -11.44 -2.57 -4.22
CA VAL A 300 -12.28 -3.17 -5.25
C VAL A 300 -11.69 -2.98 -6.65
N THR A 301 -11.25 -1.76 -6.97
CA THR A 301 -10.67 -1.44 -8.28
C THR A 301 -9.36 -2.19 -8.50
N ASP A 302 -8.46 -2.16 -7.52
CA ASP A 302 -7.15 -2.79 -7.62
C ASP A 302 -7.26 -4.32 -7.71
N PHE A 303 -8.25 -4.91 -7.03
CA PHE A 303 -8.54 -6.34 -7.13
C PHE A 303 -9.06 -6.71 -8.53
N LYS A 304 -10.01 -5.94 -9.08
CA LYS A 304 -10.55 -6.17 -10.44
C LYS A 304 -9.48 -6.01 -11.52
N GLU A 305 -8.61 -5.01 -11.37
CA GLU A 305 -7.54 -4.70 -12.31
C GLU A 305 -6.27 -5.53 -12.10
N LYS A 306 -6.20 -6.30 -11.00
CA LYS A 306 -5.03 -7.09 -10.58
C LYS A 306 -3.72 -6.28 -10.50
N ARG A 307 -3.82 -4.97 -10.32
CA ARG A 307 -2.71 -4.01 -10.21
C ARG A 307 -3.18 -2.80 -9.43
N PHE A 308 -2.24 -2.06 -8.83
CA PHE A 308 -2.56 -0.82 -8.10
C PHE A 308 -2.86 0.32 -9.07
N VAL A 309 -4.13 0.53 -9.43
CA VAL A 309 -4.58 1.58 -10.38
C VAL A 309 -5.15 2.79 -9.64
N ARG A 310 -5.77 2.59 -8.47
CA ARG A 310 -6.50 3.65 -7.77
C ARG A 310 -5.93 3.88 -6.37
N GLY A 311 -5.54 5.12 -6.09
CA GLY A 311 -5.18 5.55 -4.74
C GLY A 311 -6.41 5.90 -3.90
N GLY A 312 -6.37 5.57 -2.60
CA GLY A 312 -7.36 5.98 -1.60
C GLY A 312 -6.85 7.06 -0.62
N SER A 313 -5.72 7.70 -0.90
CA SER A 313 -5.09 8.68 0.00
C SER A 313 -5.76 10.06 -0.08
N THR A 314 -6.09 10.63 1.08
CA THR A 314 -6.63 11.99 1.27
C THR A 314 -5.52 13.06 1.21
N ILE A 315 -5.90 14.34 1.18
CA ILE A 315 -4.94 15.46 1.27
C ILE A 315 -4.12 15.36 2.57
N SER A 316 -4.76 15.02 3.70
CA SER A 316 -4.08 14.86 4.99
C SER A 316 -3.01 13.76 4.95
N MET A 317 -3.32 12.63 4.33
CA MET A 317 -2.37 11.52 4.14
C MET A 317 -1.20 11.92 3.24
N GLN A 318 -1.48 12.63 2.15
CA GLN A 318 -0.44 13.11 1.24
C GLN A 318 0.47 14.14 1.92
N LEU A 319 -0.09 15.06 2.70
CA LEU A 319 0.65 16.04 3.49
C LEU A 319 1.60 15.36 4.49
N VAL A 320 1.08 14.42 5.28
CA VAL A 320 1.88 13.68 6.28
C VAL A 320 3.00 12.89 5.60
N LYS A 321 2.67 12.18 4.51
CA LYS A 321 3.65 11.45 3.71
C LYS A 321 4.79 12.35 3.25
N ASN A 322 4.50 13.56 2.79
CA ASN A 322 5.53 14.48 2.30
C ASN A 322 6.32 15.13 3.45
N ALA A 323 5.66 15.50 4.54
CA ALA A 323 6.29 16.28 5.59
C ALA A 323 7.10 15.47 6.62
N PHE A 324 6.74 14.21 6.86
CA PHE A 324 7.33 13.41 7.95
C PHE A 324 7.98 12.12 7.50
N LEU A 325 7.58 11.55 6.36
CA LEU A 325 7.94 10.19 6.00
C LEU A 325 8.89 10.13 4.79
N SER A 326 9.67 9.05 4.72
CA SER A 326 10.52 8.77 3.57
C SER A 326 9.68 8.38 2.34
N ARG A 327 10.25 8.47 1.13
CA ARG A 327 9.55 8.03 -0.11
C ARG A 327 9.51 6.50 -0.30
N ASN A 328 10.07 5.72 0.63
CA ASN A 328 10.13 4.26 0.51
C ASN A 328 8.74 3.63 0.58
N LYS A 329 8.31 2.89 -0.45
CA LYS A 329 6.97 2.31 -0.52
C LYS A 329 6.88 1.00 0.29
N THR A 330 6.95 1.10 1.63
CA THR A 330 6.84 -0.05 2.53
C THR A 330 5.54 -0.05 3.33
N LEU A 331 5.12 -1.22 3.81
CA LEU A 331 3.94 -1.38 4.66
C LEU A 331 4.07 -0.63 5.98
N SER A 332 5.22 -0.72 6.67
CA SER A 332 5.47 -0.01 7.93
C SER A 332 5.34 1.50 7.77
N ARG A 333 5.90 2.07 6.68
CA ARG A 333 5.72 3.49 6.36
C ARG A 333 4.25 3.85 6.15
N LYS A 334 3.47 2.99 5.49
CA LYS A 334 2.04 3.24 5.26
C LYS A 334 1.23 3.21 6.56
N ILE A 335 1.56 2.31 7.48
CA ILE A 335 0.93 2.26 8.80
C ILE A 335 1.32 3.50 9.61
N GLU A 336 2.59 3.91 9.57
CA GLU A 336 3.08 5.13 10.22
C GLU A 336 2.36 6.39 9.69
N GLU A 337 2.13 6.48 8.37
CA GLU A 337 1.33 7.53 7.73
C GLU A 337 -0.07 7.60 8.32
N ILE A 338 -0.74 6.45 8.46
CA ILE A 338 -2.08 6.37 9.04
C ILE A 338 -2.06 6.81 10.51
N LEU A 339 -1.08 6.35 11.30
CA LEU A 339 -0.97 6.74 12.71
C LEU A 339 -0.74 8.25 12.88
N ILE A 340 0.17 8.85 12.12
CA ILE A 340 0.45 10.30 12.20
C ILE A 340 -0.76 11.12 11.74
N VAL A 341 -1.42 10.73 10.65
CA VAL A 341 -2.65 11.40 10.19
C VAL A 341 -3.72 11.35 11.27
N TRP A 342 -3.95 10.16 11.85
CA TRP A 342 -4.91 10.00 12.94
C TRP A 342 -4.55 10.90 14.12
N LEU A 343 -3.28 10.96 14.52
CA LEU A 343 -2.80 11.82 15.60
C LEU A 343 -3.09 13.30 15.34
N ILE A 344 -2.68 13.82 14.18
CA ILE A 344 -2.89 15.23 13.81
C ILE A 344 -4.37 15.60 13.76
N GLU A 345 -5.19 14.78 13.11
CA GLU A 345 -6.62 15.06 12.90
C GLU A 345 -7.42 14.91 14.20
N ASN A 346 -7.16 13.86 15.00
CA ASN A 346 -7.95 13.56 16.20
C ASN A 346 -7.51 14.34 17.43
N THR A 347 -6.28 14.84 17.49
CA THR A 347 -5.84 15.77 18.55
C THR A 347 -5.93 17.23 18.10
N ARG A 348 -6.41 17.50 16.88
CA ARG A 348 -6.56 18.84 16.29
C ARG A 348 -5.27 19.65 16.36
N LEU A 349 -4.12 19.01 16.15
CA LEU A 349 -2.83 19.70 16.13
C LEU A 349 -2.78 20.78 15.06
N MET A 350 -3.53 20.61 13.98
CA MET A 350 -3.54 21.51 12.83
C MET A 350 -4.97 21.71 12.33
N SER A 351 -5.32 22.94 11.96
CA SER A 351 -6.62 23.21 11.33
C SER A 351 -6.62 22.73 9.88
N LYS A 352 -7.80 22.39 9.33
CA LYS A 352 -7.96 22.01 7.92
C LYS A 352 -7.46 23.09 6.96
N ASN A 353 -7.69 24.36 7.28
CA ASN A 353 -7.18 25.48 6.48
C ASN A 353 -5.66 25.49 6.46
N ARG A 354 -5.01 25.35 7.62
CA ARG A 354 -3.56 25.32 7.70
C ARG A 354 -3.00 24.09 6.99
N MET A 355 -3.64 22.91 7.13
CA MET A 355 -3.26 21.71 6.37
C MET A 355 -3.28 21.95 4.87
N LEU A 356 -4.37 22.54 4.35
CA LEU A 356 -4.51 22.83 2.93
C LEU A 356 -3.49 23.87 2.46
N GLU A 357 -3.22 24.90 3.26
CA GLU A 357 -2.18 25.90 2.99
C GLU A 357 -0.80 25.26 2.84
N VAL A 358 -0.39 24.44 3.82
CA VAL A 358 0.91 23.75 3.77
C VAL A 358 0.94 22.77 2.61
N TYR A 359 -0.16 22.05 2.36
CA TYR A 359 -0.27 21.14 1.21
C TYR A 359 0.02 21.86 -0.11
N PHE A 360 -0.63 23.01 -0.36
CA PHE A 360 -0.39 23.81 -1.56
C PHE A 360 1.07 24.24 -1.73
N ASN A 361 1.78 24.47 -0.62
CA ASN A 361 3.16 24.97 -0.63
C ASN A 361 4.24 23.86 -0.59
N ILE A 362 3.89 22.61 -0.22
CA ILE A 362 4.87 21.52 -0.08
C ILE A 362 4.85 20.53 -1.26
N ILE A 363 3.73 20.39 -1.97
CA ILE A 363 3.63 19.38 -3.03
C ILE A 363 4.44 19.76 -4.27
N GLU A 364 4.88 18.71 -4.98
CA GLU A 364 5.57 18.80 -6.27
C GLU A 364 4.52 19.05 -7.37
N TRP A 365 4.72 20.08 -8.19
CA TRP A 365 3.85 20.46 -9.32
C TRP A 365 4.51 20.24 -10.68
N GLY A 366 5.78 19.84 -10.69
CA GLY A 366 6.60 19.65 -11.88
C GLY A 366 8.00 19.19 -11.49
N ARG A 367 8.84 18.84 -12.47
CA ARG A 367 10.24 18.48 -12.21
C ARG A 367 10.95 19.65 -11.52
N GLY A 368 11.27 19.49 -10.24
CA GLY A 368 11.92 20.53 -9.43
C GLY A 368 11.05 21.76 -9.12
N ILE A 369 9.73 21.68 -9.30
CA ILE A 369 8.80 22.79 -9.02
C ILE A 369 7.97 22.42 -7.79
N TYR A 370 8.14 23.16 -6.70
CA TYR A 370 7.49 22.88 -5.43
C TYR A 370 6.67 24.08 -4.96
N GLY A 371 5.46 23.82 -4.48
CA GLY A 371 4.56 24.87 -4.03
C GLY A 371 3.83 25.61 -5.15
N ILE A 372 2.62 26.08 -4.82
CA ILE A 372 1.70 26.69 -5.77
C ILE A 372 2.20 28.03 -6.32
N GLY A 373 3.00 28.76 -5.54
CA GLY A 373 3.63 30.02 -5.95
C GLY A 373 4.53 29.80 -7.16
N GLU A 374 5.47 28.86 -7.04
CA GLU A 374 6.36 28.49 -8.14
C GLU A 374 5.58 27.90 -9.31
N ALA A 375 4.64 26.99 -9.06
CA ALA A 375 3.84 26.34 -10.10
C ALA A 375 3.07 27.36 -10.96
N SER A 376 2.39 28.33 -10.33
CA SER A 376 1.59 29.33 -11.04
C SER A 376 2.45 30.20 -11.96
N ARG A 377 3.65 30.58 -11.49
CA ARG A 377 4.62 31.35 -12.29
C ARG A 377 5.28 30.50 -13.37
N PHE A 378 5.56 29.24 -13.07
CA PHE A 378 6.16 28.31 -14.01
C PHE A 378 5.23 28.02 -15.18
N TYR A 379 4.01 27.57 -14.92
CA TYR A 379 3.08 27.19 -15.99
C TYR A 379 2.48 28.41 -16.72
N PHE A 380 2.10 29.46 -15.98
CA PHE A 380 1.24 30.53 -16.52
C PHE A 380 1.82 31.93 -16.37
N GLY A 381 2.93 32.11 -15.64
CA GLY A 381 3.47 33.44 -15.36
C GLY A 381 2.55 34.29 -14.47
N LYS A 382 1.71 33.66 -13.65
CA LYS A 382 0.67 34.33 -12.84
C LYS A 382 0.94 34.19 -11.35
N ARG A 383 0.37 35.12 -10.58
CA ARG A 383 0.17 34.94 -9.14
C ARG A 383 -0.90 33.87 -8.90
N PRO A 384 -0.80 33.05 -7.85
CA PRO A 384 -1.81 32.04 -7.52
C PRO A 384 -3.24 32.59 -7.33
N SER A 385 -3.38 33.84 -6.89
CA SER A 385 -4.65 34.55 -6.77
C SER A 385 -5.34 34.79 -8.12
N ASN A 386 -4.57 34.81 -9.20
CA ASN A 386 -5.01 35.17 -10.55
C ASN A 386 -5.18 33.93 -11.45
N LEU A 387 -5.07 32.73 -10.89
CA LEU A 387 -5.36 31.50 -11.62
C LEU A 387 -6.84 31.45 -11.99
N THR A 388 -7.10 31.24 -13.27
CA THR A 388 -8.44 31.03 -13.82
C THR A 388 -8.97 29.63 -13.46
N LEU A 389 -10.27 29.41 -13.64
CA LEU A 389 -10.89 28.09 -13.48
C LEU A 389 -10.20 27.00 -14.31
N GLY A 390 -9.94 27.27 -15.59
CA GLY A 390 -9.30 26.28 -16.47
C GLY A 390 -7.88 25.94 -16.04
N GLU A 391 -7.08 26.95 -15.69
CA GLU A 391 -5.72 26.77 -15.19
C GLU A 391 -5.70 26.00 -13.86
N SER A 392 -6.71 26.27 -13.02
CA SER A 392 -6.91 25.59 -11.74
C SER A 392 -7.23 24.11 -11.89
N ILE A 393 -8.16 23.79 -12.80
CA ILE A 393 -8.51 22.40 -13.14
C ILE A 393 -7.31 21.68 -13.75
N TYR A 394 -6.54 22.34 -14.62
CA TYR A 394 -5.31 21.77 -15.15
C TYR A 394 -4.29 21.47 -14.04
N LEU A 395 -3.99 22.42 -13.15
CA LEU A 395 -3.02 22.19 -12.08
C LEU A 395 -3.49 21.07 -11.13
N ALA A 396 -4.80 20.96 -10.87
CA ALA A 396 -5.34 19.83 -10.14
C ALA A 396 -5.13 18.49 -10.87
N SER A 397 -5.20 18.47 -12.21
CA SER A 397 -5.03 17.24 -13.01
C SER A 397 -3.63 16.64 -12.97
N ILE A 398 -2.61 17.44 -12.66
CA ILE A 398 -1.21 16.99 -12.69
C ILE A 398 -0.71 16.51 -11.33
N VAL A 399 -1.41 16.77 -10.22
CA VAL A 399 -0.99 16.36 -8.87
C VAL A 399 -0.69 14.85 -8.75
N PRO A 400 -1.46 13.93 -9.38
CA PRO A 400 -1.12 12.50 -9.33
C PRO A 400 0.19 12.14 -10.07
N SER A 401 0.63 12.98 -11.02
CA SER A 401 1.81 12.73 -11.86
C SER A 401 2.50 14.05 -12.27
N PRO A 402 3.09 14.78 -11.31
CA PRO A 402 3.48 16.18 -11.51
C PRO A 402 4.58 16.34 -12.56
N LYS A 403 5.51 15.39 -12.64
CA LYS A 403 6.62 15.40 -13.61
C LYS A 403 6.17 15.32 -15.07
N ASN A 404 4.93 14.90 -15.30
CA ASN A 404 4.34 14.78 -16.63
C ASN A 404 3.50 15.99 -17.04
N GLY A 405 3.46 17.05 -16.22
CA GLY A 405 2.59 18.21 -16.46
C GLY A 405 2.78 18.83 -17.84
N LEU A 406 4.01 19.06 -18.29
CA LEU A 406 4.27 19.63 -19.61
C LEU A 406 3.76 18.77 -20.80
N TYR A 407 3.62 17.45 -20.63
CA TYR A 407 3.05 16.57 -21.66
C TYR A 407 1.53 16.74 -21.86
N ALA A 408 0.88 17.58 -21.05
CA ALA A 408 -0.50 17.99 -21.23
C ALA A 408 -0.69 19.04 -22.32
N PHE A 409 0.38 19.63 -22.84
CA PHE A 409 0.32 20.73 -23.79
C PHE A 409 0.85 20.35 -25.17
N GLU A 410 0.31 21.02 -26.19
CA GLU A 410 0.81 21.05 -27.56
C GLU A 410 1.91 22.11 -27.71
N ALA A 411 2.64 22.09 -28.82
CA ALA A 411 3.77 22.99 -29.07
C ALA A 411 3.39 24.49 -29.06
N ASP A 412 2.12 24.81 -29.39
CA ASP A 412 1.57 26.17 -29.36
C ASP A 412 1.13 26.64 -27.95
N GLY A 413 1.27 25.76 -26.95
CA GLY A 413 0.94 25.99 -25.55
C GLY A 413 -0.52 25.68 -25.18
N THR A 414 -1.35 25.19 -26.09
CA THR A 414 -2.73 24.76 -25.82
C THR A 414 -2.78 23.37 -25.19
N LEU A 415 -3.87 23.06 -24.46
CA LEU A 415 -4.03 21.74 -23.86
C LEU A 415 -4.38 20.66 -24.90
N ARG A 416 -3.81 19.48 -24.73
CA ARG A 416 -4.16 18.28 -25.52
C ARG A 416 -5.63 17.91 -25.31
N ARG A 417 -6.32 17.53 -26.39
CA ARG A 417 -7.76 17.20 -26.39
C ARG A 417 -8.16 16.13 -25.38
N ARG A 418 -7.26 15.20 -25.04
CA ARG A 418 -7.49 14.13 -24.05
C ARG A 418 -7.92 14.63 -22.67
N LEU A 419 -7.55 15.86 -22.29
CA LEU A 419 -7.93 16.45 -21.00
C LEU A 419 -9.34 17.06 -21.00
N HIS A 420 -9.99 17.19 -22.17
CA HIS A 420 -11.33 17.76 -22.26
C HIS A 420 -12.35 16.97 -21.41
N GLY A 421 -12.27 15.64 -21.42
CA GLY A 421 -13.14 14.80 -20.56
C GLY A 421 -12.92 15.05 -19.07
N TYR A 422 -11.65 15.22 -18.65
CA TYR A 422 -11.30 15.53 -17.27
C TYR A 422 -11.87 16.88 -16.82
N PHE A 423 -11.74 17.91 -17.66
CA PHE A 423 -12.26 19.25 -17.38
C PHE A 423 -13.77 19.25 -17.18
N ASN A 424 -14.51 18.58 -18.07
CA ASN A 424 -15.95 18.43 -17.93
C ASN A 424 -16.33 17.70 -16.64
N LEU A 425 -15.56 16.69 -16.23
CA LEU A 425 -15.84 15.95 -15.01
C LEU A 425 -15.67 16.81 -13.77
N ILE A 426 -14.48 17.39 -13.60
CA ILE A 426 -14.17 18.21 -12.43
C ILE A 426 -15.07 19.43 -12.38
N GLY A 427 -15.24 20.13 -13.51
CA GLY A 427 -16.11 21.29 -13.60
C GLY A 427 -17.57 20.98 -13.27
N ARG A 428 -18.13 19.86 -13.75
CA ARG A 428 -19.49 19.44 -13.37
C ARG A 428 -19.62 19.12 -11.88
N ILE A 429 -18.61 18.48 -11.29
CA ILE A 429 -18.62 18.22 -9.84
C ILE A 429 -18.54 19.54 -9.07
N MET A 430 -17.67 20.47 -9.48
CA MET A 430 -17.58 21.81 -8.89
C MET A 430 -18.89 22.59 -9.02
N ALA A 431 -19.54 22.54 -10.19
CA ALA A 431 -20.84 23.17 -10.42
C ALA A 431 -21.94 22.55 -9.55
N SER A 432 -21.96 21.22 -9.42
CA SER A 432 -22.94 20.51 -8.56
C SER A 432 -22.80 20.88 -7.08
N LYS A 433 -21.62 21.33 -6.65
CA LYS A 433 -21.34 21.83 -5.30
C LYS A 433 -21.55 23.34 -5.15
N GLY A 434 -21.95 24.05 -6.21
CA GLY A 434 -22.13 25.50 -6.22
C GLY A 434 -20.83 26.31 -6.21
N PHE A 435 -19.69 25.70 -6.54
CA PHE A 435 -18.40 26.41 -6.57
C PHE A 435 -18.22 27.26 -7.84
N VAL A 436 -18.85 26.84 -8.93
CA VAL A 436 -18.79 27.53 -10.23
C VAL A 436 -20.16 27.43 -10.91
N ALA A 437 -20.45 28.34 -11.85
CA ALA A 437 -21.63 28.21 -12.68
C ALA A 437 -21.53 26.97 -13.59
N PRO A 438 -22.65 26.29 -13.89
CA PRO A 438 -22.69 25.30 -14.95
C PRO A 438 -22.22 25.91 -16.28
N ASP A 439 -21.42 25.16 -17.03
CA ASP A 439 -20.82 25.61 -18.28
C ASP A 439 -20.83 24.48 -19.31
N SER A 440 -21.07 24.82 -20.58
CA SER A 440 -20.99 23.91 -21.73
C SER A 440 -19.67 24.01 -22.50
N SER A 441 -18.83 25.00 -22.21
CA SER A 441 -17.53 25.27 -22.86
C SER A 441 -16.34 24.60 -22.17
N ALA A 442 -16.61 23.52 -21.42
CA ALA A 442 -15.62 22.72 -20.71
C ALA A 442 -14.79 23.50 -19.68
N TYR A 443 -15.43 24.43 -18.96
CA TYR A 443 -14.91 25.05 -17.74
C TYR A 443 -13.54 25.72 -17.94
N GLY A 444 -13.41 26.48 -19.02
CA GLY A 444 -12.18 27.22 -19.35
C GLY A 444 -11.07 26.37 -20.00
N PHE A 445 -11.36 25.15 -20.45
CA PHE A 445 -10.39 24.29 -21.15
C PHE A 445 -9.67 25.02 -22.30
N TYR A 446 -10.42 25.69 -23.17
CA TYR A 446 -9.87 26.36 -24.36
C TYR A 446 -9.09 27.65 -24.05
N THR A 447 -9.22 28.20 -22.85
CA THR A 447 -8.51 29.42 -22.44
C THR A 447 -7.18 29.12 -21.75
N VAL A 448 -6.92 27.86 -21.38
CA VAL A 448 -5.64 27.48 -20.75
C VAL A 448 -4.53 27.55 -21.79
N ARG A 449 -3.50 28.35 -21.49
CA ARG A 449 -2.32 28.46 -22.35
C ARG A 449 -1.05 28.56 -21.52
N LEU A 450 -0.06 27.70 -21.80
CA LEU A 450 1.27 27.78 -21.19
C LEU A 450 1.87 29.17 -21.35
N ARG A 451 2.74 29.63 -20.46
CA ARG A 451 3.51 30.86 -20.67
C ARG A 451 4.41 30.75 -21.90
N GLU A 452 4.68 31.88 -22.56
CA GLU A 452 5.42 31.93 -23.83
C GLU A 452 6.78 31.24 -23.78
N GLY A 453 7.55 31.43 -22.70
CA GLY A 453 8.88 30.82 -22.57
C GLY A 453 8.89 29.29 -22.49
N LEU A 454 7.74 28.64 -22.31
CA LEU A 454 7.62 27.17 -22.35
C LEU A 454 7.06 26.66 -23.69
N ARG A 455 6.44 27.54 -24.49
CA ARG A 455 6.01 27.23 -25.86
C ARG A 455 7.30 27.17 -26.70
N ARG A 456 7.61 26.05 -27.37
CA ARG A 456 8.88 25.69 -28.06
C ARG A 456 9.89 24.80 -27.31
N GLN A 457 9.76 24.56 -26.00
CA GLN A 457 10.55 23.51 -25.32
C GLN A 457 9.92 22.11 -25.41
N ILE A 458 8.70 22.03 -25.96
CA ILE A 458 8.02 20.78 -26.25
C ILE A 458 8.44 20.39 -27.68
N ALA A 459 9.60 19.73 -27.82
CA ALA A 459 9.98 19.13 -29.09
C ALA A 459 8.85 18.18 -29.55
N PRO A 460 8.54 18.09 -30.86
CA PRO A 460 7.69 17.02 -31.35
C PRO A 460 8.40 15.71 -30.99
N VAL A 461 7.85 14.95 -30.05
CA VAL A 461 8.47 13.70 -29.65
C VAL A 461 8.25 12.71 -30.78
N ASP A 462 9.35 12.38 -31.45
CA ASP A 462 9.46 11.18 -32.26
C ASP A 462 9.04 10.00 -31.38
N THR A 463 7.93 9.36 -31.75
CA THR A 463 7.20 8.38 -30.92
C THR A 463 8.09 7.26 -30.38
N ALA A 464 9.25 7.02 -30.99
CA ALA A 464 10.27 6.05 -30.58
C ALA A 464 11.09 6.46 -29.34
N MET A 465 11.33 7.77 -29.08
CA MET A 465 12.10 8.19 -27.89
C MET A 465 11.26 8.22 -26.61
N ALA A 466 9.95 8.41 -26.71
CA ALA A 466 9.05 8.27 -25.57
C ALA A 466 9.07 6.84 -25.03
N ASP A 467 9.05 5.83 -25.91
CA ASP A 467 9.13 4.42 -25.51
C ASP A 467 10.50 4.03 -24.92
N SER A 468 11.61 4.58 -25.41
CA SER A 468 12.94 4.32 -24.82
C SER A 468 13.15 5.00 -23.46
N LEU A 469 12.65 6.23 -23.25
CA LEU A 469 12.75 6.90 -21.95
C LEU A 469 11.73 6.37 -20.93
N LEU A 470 10.61 5.80 -21.39
CA LEU A 470 9.67 5.05 -20.55
C LEU A 470 10.20 3.66 -20.13
N ASN A 471 11.13 3.10 -20.91
CA ASN A 471 11.81 1.83 -20.59
C ASN A 471 13.05 2.01 -19.71
N GLU A 472 13.76 3.15 -19.76
CA GLU A 472 14.91 3.40 -18.88
C GLU A 472 14.53 3.86 -17.45
N GLU A 473 13.32 4.41 -17.24
CA GLU A 473 12.83 4.73 -15.89
C GLU A 473 11.99 3.60 -15.24
N ASN A 474 11.86 2.44 -15.89
CA ASN A 474 11.14 1.26 -15.39
C ASN A 474 12.02 0.00 -15.30
N SER A 475 13.27 0.14 -14.85
CA SER A 475 14.01 -1.03 -14.35
C SER A 475 13.54 -1.43 -12.95
N ASP A 476 12.29 -1.87 -12.84
CA ASP A 476 11.83 -2.86 -11.86
C ASP A 476 10.41 -3.36 -12.23
N ASN A 477 10.39 -4.54 -12.86
CA ASN A 477 9.29 -5.46 -13.19
C ASN A 477 8.47 -5.32 -14.50
N ALA A 478 8.66 -6.35 -15.35
CA ALA A 478 7.74 -7.10 -16.23
C ALA A 478 6.92 -6.36 -17.33
N PRO A 479 6.75 -6.97 -18.53
CA PRO A 479 6.42 -6.25 -19.76
C PRO A 479 4.99 -5.70 -19.75
N VAL A 480 4.89 -4.41 -20.08
CA VAL A 480 3.64 -3.70 -20.30
C VAL A 480 3.14 -4.03 -21.71
N ASN A 481 2.12 -4.87 -21.81
CA ASN A 481 1.26 -4.84 -23.00
C ASN A 481 0.37 -3.60 -22.92
N GLN A 482 0.55 -2.68 -23.88
CA GLN A 482 -0.30 -1.52 -24.07
C GLN A 482 -1.64 -1.95 -24.66
N GLU A 483 -2.61 -2.24 -23.80
CA GLU A 483 -4.04 -2.15 -24.10
C GLU A 483 -4.78 -1.86 -22.78
N GLY A 484 -5.51 -0.75 -22.72
CA GLY A 484 -6.40 -0.44 -21.60
C GLY A 484 -5.74 0.23 -20.38
N GLN A 485 -5.24 1.46 -20.53
CA GLN A 485 -5.24 2.37 -19.38
C GLN A 485 -6.67 2.84 -19.14
N LEU A 486 -7.26 2.46 -17.99
CA LEU A 486 -8.59 2.92 -17.59
C LEU A 486 -8.62 4.46 -17.51
N ASN A 487 -9.63 5.06 -18.16
CA ASN A 487 -9.87 6.49 -18.12
C ASN A 487 -10.24 6.94 -16.70
N PHE A 488 -9.86 8.16 -16.33
CA PHE A 488 -10.11 8.80 -15.03
C PHE A 488 -11.59 8.65 -14.54
N PHE A 489 -12.55 8.60 -15.46
CA PHE A 489 -13.96 8.30 -15.18
C PHE A 489 -14.20 6.91 -14.57
N GLN A 490 -13.58 5.86 -15.13
CA GLN A 490 -13.64 4.50 -14.59
C GLN A 490 -12.96 4.44 -13.22
N ARG A 491 -11.90 5.23 -13.04
CA ARG A 491 -11.20 5.39 -11.76
C ARG A 491 -11.98 6.15 -10.70
N LEU A 492 -13.08 6.85 -11.01
CA LEU A 492 -13.85 7.59 -10.00
C LEU A 492 -15.21 6.97 -9.70
N PHE A 493 -15.94 6.54 -10.73
CA PHE A 493 -17.35 6.19 -10.61
C PHE A 493 -17.68 4.71 -10.73
N GLY A 494 -16.73 3.83 -11.09
CA GLY A 494 -17.09 2.50 -11.56
C GLY A 494 -17.98 2.60 -12.80
N LYS A 495 -18.22 1.49 -13.51
CA LYS A 495 -19.18 1.52 -14.63
C LYS A 495 -20.56 1.87 -14.08
N LYS A 496 -21.14 2.99 -14.53
CA LYS A 496 -22.60 3.16 -14.53
C LYS A 496 -23.09 2.50 -15.81
N ASP A 497 -23.73 1.34 -15.66
CA ASP A 497 -24.50 0.75 -16.75
C ASP A 497 -25.63 1.71 -17.11
N SER A 498 -25.54 2.26 -18.31
CA SER A 498 -26.68 2.87 -18.98
C SER A 498 -26.72 2.33 -20.40
N THR A 499 -27.82 1.63 -20.66
CA THR A 499 -28.37 1.22 -21.96
C THR A 499 -27.52 0.29 -22.83
N ALA A 500 -27.99 -0.95 -22.89
CA ALA A 500 -27.62 -1.97 -23.86
C ALA A 500 -27.65 -1.41 -25.30
N LYS A 501 -26.53 -1.57 -26.01
CA LYS A 501 -26.49 -1.77 -27.45
C LYS A 501 -25.74 -3.06 -27.69
N GLU A 502 -26.45 -4.02 -28.27
CA GLU A 502 -25.91 -5.31 -28.71
C GLU A 502 -24.79 -5.08 -29.74
N GLU A 503 -23.56 -5.45 -29.40
CA GLU A 503 -22.53 -5.76 -30.39
C GLU A 503 -22.61 -7.24 -30.73
N LYS A 504 -23.07 -7.55 -31.95
CA LYS A 504 -23.03 -8.89 -32.52
C LYS A 504 -21.56 -9.30 -32.71
N ILE A 505 -21.09 -10.24 -31.89
CA ILE A 505 -19.80 -10.91 -32.07
C ILE A 505 -19.96 -11.93 -33.20
N ASP A 506 -19.17 -11.79 -34.26
CA ASP A 506 -19.22 -12.65 -35.45
C ASP A 506 -18.68 -14.05 -35.14
N SER A 507 -19.60 -14.95 -34.79
CA SER A 507 -19.34 -16.37 -34.51
C SER A 507 -18.64 -17.14 -35.64
N ALA A 508 -18.59 -16.60 -36.86
CA ALA A 508 -17.93 -17.25 -38.00
C ALA A 508 -16.40 -17.21 -37.91
N GLU A 509 -15.83 -16.13 -37.37
CA GLU A 509 -14.37 -15.94 -37.30
C GLU A 509 -13.72 -16.86 -36.25
N ILE A 510 -14.36 -16.98 -35.09
CA ILE A 510 -13.92 -17.86 -33.99
C ILE A 510 -13.97 -19.34 -34.42
N LYS A 511 -14.97 -19.73 -35.22
CA LYS A 511 -15.09 -21.10 -35.73
C LYS A 511 -13.99 -21.44 -36.75
N LYS A 512 -13.67 -20.49 -37.65
CA LYS A 512 -12.58 -20.62 -38.64
C LYS A 512 -11.22 -20.75 -37.98
N GLN A 513 -11.00 -20.05 -36.87
CA GLN A 513 -9.74 -20.08 -36.13
C GLN A 513 -9.55 -21.42 -35.39
N ARG A 514 -10.62 -21.93 -34.75
CA ARG A 514 -10.60 -23.26 -34.11
C ARG A 514 -10.41 -24.40 -35.11
N GLU A 515 -10.98 -24.32 -36.32
CA GLU A 515 -10.76 -25.33 -37.37
C GLU A 515 -9.32 -25.32 -37.92
N LYS A 516 -8.68 -24.14 -38.01
CA LYS A 516 -7.26 -24.02 -38.39
C LYS A 516 -6.35 -24.64 -37.33
N GLU A 517 -6.61 -24.38 -36.05
CA GLU A 517 -5.84 -24.94 -34.93
C GLU A 517 -5.98 -26.47 -34.86
N ALA A 518 -7.20 -27.00 -35.02
CA ALA A 518 -7.44 -28.44 -35.05
C ALA A 518 -6.72 -29.15 -36.21
N LYS A 519 -6.70 -28.54 -37.41
CA LYS A 519 -5.94 -29.08 -38.57
C LYS A 519 -4.43 -29.03 -38.37
N ALA A 520 -3.92 -28.00 -37.69
CA ALA A 520 -2.50 -27.89 -37.37
C ALA A 520 -2.07 -28.95 -36.34
N GLU A 521 -2.92 -29.22 -35.34
CA GLU A 521 -2.67 -30.24 -34.32
C GLU A 521 -2.72 -31.67 -34.91
N GLN A 522 -3.67 -31.95 -35.81
CA GLN A 522 -3.71 -33.23 -36.53
C GLN A 522 -2.45 -33.47 -37.38
N LYS A 523 -1.99 -32.45 -38.11
CA LYS A 523 -0.73 -32.56 -38.88
C LYS A 523 0.48 -32.78 -37.99
N ARG A 524 0.52 -32.21 -36.78
CA ARG A 524 1.58 -32.45 -35.81
C ARG A 524 1.59 -33.90 -35.33
N LYS A 525 0.44 -34.42 -34.91
CA LYS A 525 0.29 -35.81 -34.45
C LYS A 525 0.59 -36.82 -35.56
N GLU A 526 0.24 -36.52 -36.81
CA GLU A 526 0.56 -37.39 -37.95
C GLU A 526 2.08 -37.40 -38.25
N LYS A 527 2.75 -36.26 -38.08
CA LYS A 527 4.21 -36.15 -38.26
C LYS A 527 4.98 -36.86 -37.14
N GLU A 528 4.50 -36.79 -35.91
CA GLU A 528 5.04 -37.55 -34.77
C GLU A 528 4.85 -39.05 -34.96
N ARG A 529 3.64 -39.48 -35.37
CA ARG A 529 3.35 -40.89 -35.64
C ARG A 529 4.17 -41.45 -36.82
N ARG A 530 4.44 -40.66 -37.86
CA ARG A 530 5.37 -41.04 -38.95
C ARG A 530 6.82 -41.14 -38.48
N LYS A 531 7.22 -40.32 -37.51
CA LYS A 531 8.56 -40.37 -36.91
C LYS A 531 8.72 -41.64 -36.05
N GLU A 532 7.72 -41.97 -35.23
CA GLU A 532 7.70 -43.21 -34.45
C GLU A 532 7.69 -44.48 -35.32
N LEU A 533 6.97 -44.46 -36.45
CA LEU A 533 6.96 -45.59 -37.39
C LEU A 533 8.31 -45.80 -38.10
N ARG A 534 9.05 -44.72 -38.38
CA ARG A 534 10.43 -44.79 -38.91
C ARG A 534 11.42 -45.31 -37.87
N GLU A 535 11.29 -44.89 -36.62
CA GLU A 535 12.15 -45.36 -35.52
C GLU A 535 11.91 -46.84 -35.17
N ARG A 536 10.73 -47.39 -35.53
CA ARG A 536 10.39 -48.82 -35.36
C ARG A 536 10.63 -49.69 -36.62
N GLY A 537 11.21 -49.13 -37.69
CA GLY A 537 11.61 -49.89 -38.88
C GLY A 537 10.47 -50.44 -39.74
N LEU A 538 9.26 -49.88 -39.64
CA LEU A 538 8.08 -50.33 -40.41
C LEU A 538 7.73 -49.39 -41.59
N PHE A 539 8.68 -48.58 -42.06
CA PHE A 539 8.56 -47.75 -43.27
C PHE A 539 9.91 -47.39 -43.88
#